data_AF-A0A925JV11-F1
#
_entry.id   AF-A0A925JV11-F1
#
_cell.length_a   1.000
_cell.length_b   1.000
_cell.length_c   1.000
_cell.angle_alpha   90.00
_cell.angle_beta   90.00
_cell.angle_gamma   90.00
#
_symmetry.space_group_name_H-M   'P 1'
#
loop_
_entity.id
_entity.type
_entity.pdbx_description
1 polymer ?
#
loop_
_entity_poly.entity_id
_entity_poly.type
_entity_poly.pdbx_seq_one_letter_code
_entity_poly.pdbx_strand_id
1 'polypeptide(L)' 'MTARLNINIDHVATVRQARRAPEPSVVAAALLCEGAGADGITVHLRGDRRHIQDEDIYTLRRVVTTYLNVEMAATDEM' A
#
# COMPACT_ATOMS: atom_id res chain seq x y z
N MET A 1 -11.43 -15.35 19.09
CA MET A 1 -11.25 -14.54 17.86
C MET A 1 -10.03 -15.06 17.14
N THR A 2 -10.11 -15.24 15.83
CA THR A 2 -8.97 -15.53 14.97
C THR A 2 -8.15 -14.27 14.73
N ALA A 3 -6.82 -14.41 14.61
CA ALA A 3 -5.95 -13.28 14.26
C ALA A 3 -6.23 -12.81 12.83
N ARG A 4 -6.11 -11.51 12.58
CA ARG A 4 -6.21 -10.91 11.25
C ARG A 4 -4.82 -10.63 10.69
N LEU A 5 -4.63 -10.83 9.39
CA LEU A 5 -3.40 -10.53 8.66
C LEU A 5 -3.63 -9.39 7.66
N ASN A 6 -3.05 -8.23 7.94
CA ASN A 6 -2.93 -7.16 6.96
C ASN A 6 -1.52 -7.19 6.35
N ILE A 7 -1.41 -7.15 5.02
CA ILE A 7 -0.13 -7.25 4.33
C ILE A 7 0.38 -5.86 3.98
N ASN A 8 1.57 -5.50 4.48
CA ASN A 8 2.25 -4.28 4.08
C ASN A 8 2.91 -4.45 2.71
N ILE A 9 2.63 -3.54 1.77
CA ILE A 9 3.14 -3.59 0.38
C ILE A 9 4.13 -2.47 0.04
N ASP A 10 4.66 -1.74 1.03
CA ASP A 10 5.60 -0.63 0.83
C ASP A 10 6.83 -1.04 0.00
N HIS A 11 7.33 -2.25 0.22
CA HIS A 11 8.52 -2.74 -0.46
C HIS A 11 8.28 -3.11 -1.93
N VAL A 12 7.03 -3.31 -2.35
CA VAL A 12 6.69 -3.38 -3.79
C VAL A 12 6.99 -2.02 -4.42
N ALA A 13 6.54 -0.94 -3.77
CA ALA A 13 6.85 0.42 -4.20
C ALA A 13 8.34 0.73 -4.11
N THR A 14 9.08 0.22 -3.11
CA THR A 14 10.55 0.36 -3.06
C THR A 14 11.23 -0.19 -4.32
N VAL A 15 10.85 -1.39 -4.78
CA VAL A 15 11.39 -1.97 -6.02
C VAL A 15 11.03 -1.11 -7.23
N ARG A 16 9.78 -0.62 -7.29
CA ARG A 16 9.31 0.28 -8.36
C ARG A 16 10.14 1.58 -8.41
N GLN A 17 10.31 2.23 -7.26
CA GLN A 17 11.03 3.50 -7.15
C GLN A 17 12.53 3.37 -7.45
N ALA A 18 13.13 2.19 -7.24
CA ALA A 18 14.53 1.93 -7.58
C ALA A 18 14.82 2.10 -9.08
N ARG A 19 13.80 1.94 -9.94
CA ARG A 19 13.90 2.14 -11.39
C ARG A 19 13.07 3.30 -11.91
N ARG A 20 12.24 3.93 -11.06
CA ARG A 20 11.27 4.97 -11.45
C ARG A 20 10.43 4.53 -12.67
N ALA A 21 10.09 3.25 -12.67
CA ALA A 21 9.31 2.60 -13.71
C ALA A 21 7.88 2.37 -13.17
N PRO A 22 6.88 2.07 -14.03
CA PRO A 22 5.54 1.72 -13.55
C PRO A 22 5.48 0.38 -12.80
N GLU A 23 6.54 -0.44 -12.89
CA GLU A 23 6.58 -1.81 -12.36
C GLU A 23 7.59 -1.98 -11.23
N PRO A 24 7.28 -2.82 -10.22
CA PRO A 24 6.02 -3.55 -10.03
C PRO A 24 4.86 -2.64 -9.56
N SER A 25 3.63 -3.04 -9.90
CA SER A 25 2.41 -2.32 -9.52
C SER A 25 1.96 -2.66 -8.10
N VAL A 26 1.79 -1.63 -7.26
CA VAL A 26 1.22 -1.77 -5.91
C VAL A 26 -0.24 -2.21 -5.92
N VAL A 27 -1.00 -1.83 -6.96
CA VAL A 27 -2.39 -2.26 -7.14
C VAL A 27 -2.45 -3.75 -7.40
N ALA A 28 -1.60 -4.26 -8.31
CA ALA A 28 -1.55 -5.68 -8.59
C ALA A 28 -1.15 -6.47 -7.33
N ALA A 29 -0.18 -5.98 -6.56
CA ALA A 29 0.22 -6.60 -5.30
C ALA A 29 -0.92 -6.65 -4.27
N ALA A 30 -1.67 -5.55 -4.11
CA ALA A 30 -2.83 -5.50 -3.22
C ALA A 30 -3.90 -6.52 -3.60
N LEU A 31 -4.29 -6.59 -4.88
CA LEU A 31 -5.29 -7.54 -5.36
C LEU A 31 -4.84 -9.00 -5.20
N LEU A 32 -3.56 -9.29 -5.42
CA LEU A 32 -3.00 -10.62 -5.18
C LEU A 32 -3.04 -10.99 -3.69
N CYS A 33 -2.74 -10.06 -2.80
CA CYS A 33 -2.79 -10.27 -1.36
C CYS A 33 -4.22 -10.54 -0.87
N GLU A 34 -5.20 -9.74 -1.30
CA GLU A 34 -6.62 -9.98 -0.99
C GLU A 34 -7.11 -11.32 -1.56
N GLY A 35 -6.77 -11.62 -2.82
CA GLY A 35 -7.11 -12.89 -3.46
C GLY A 35 -6.47 -14.12 -2.78
N ALA A 36 -5.35 -13.92 -2.08
CA ALA A 36 -4.69 -14.95 -1.28
C ALA A 36 -5.22 -15.07 0.16
N GLY A 37 -6.21 -14.25 0.54
CA GLY A 37 -6.88 -14.31 1.85
C GLY A 37 -6.36 -13.33 2.89
N ALA A 38 -5.68 -12.25 2.48
CA ALA A 38 -5.37 -11.16 3.41
C ALA A 38 -6.67 -10.49 3.92
N ASP A 39 -6.70 -10.15 5.20
CA ASP A 39 -7.81 -9.40 5.82
C ASP A 39 -7.75 -7.89 5.51
N GLY A 40 -6.62 -7.43 4.99
CA GLY A 40 -6.38 -6.03 4.66
C GLY A 40 -5.02 -5.78 4.02
N ILE A 41 -4.86 -4.57 3.51
CA ILE A 41 -3.63 -4.06 2.93
C ILE A 41 -3.12 -2.90 3.78
N THR A 42 -1.84 -2.92 4.11
CA THR A 42 -1.17 -1.83 4.80
C THR A 42 -0.24 -1.10 3.83
N VAL A 43 -0.24 0.22 3.90
CA VAL A 43 0.73 1.10 3.22
C VAL A 43 1.15 2.22 4.13
N HIS A 44 2.39 2.68 4.01
CA HIS A 44 2.91 3.81 4.75
C HIS A 44 3.23 4.97 3.79
N LEU A 45 2.36 5.99 3.78
CA LEU A 45 2.64 7.24 3.09
C LEU A 45 3.58 8.07 3.95
N ARG A 46 4.81 8.26 3.49
CA ARG A 46 5.82 9.07 4.18
C ARG A 46 5.79 10.48 3.61
N GLY A 47 6.04 11.50 4.45
CA GLY A 47 6.21 12.88 3.99
C GLY A 47 7.34 13.08 2.96
N ASP A 48 8.37 12.21 2.98
CA ASP A 48 9.45 12.21 1.97
C ASP A 48 9.15 11.39 0.71
N ARG A 49 7.99 10.73 0.63
CA ARG A 49 7.54 9.88 -0.49
C ARG A 49 8.61 8.88 -0.97
N ARG A 50 9.35 8.28 -0.05
CA ARG A 50 10.44 7.35 -0.38
C ARG A 50 10.00 6.13 -1.21
N HIS A 51 8.80 5.61 -0.99
CA HIS A 51 8.28 4.42 -1.66
C HIS A 51 6.85 4.64 -2.17
N ILE A 52 5.85 4.55 -1.27
CA ILE A 52 4.45 4.84 -1.57
C ILE A 52 4.31 6.31 -1.91
N GLN A 53 3.58 6.59 -3.00
CA GLN A 53 3.27 7.93 -3.48
C GLN A 53 1.81 8.27 -3.18
N ASP A 54 1.45 9.54 -3.18
CA ASP A 54 0.10 10.03 -2.92
C ASP A 54 -0.94 9.38 -3.88
N GLU A 55 -0.57 9.22 -5.17
CA GLU A 55 -1.42 8.55 -6.18
C GLU A 55 -1.69 7.07 -5.86
N ASP A 56 -0.74 6.38 -5.20
CA ASP A 56 -0.95 4.99 -4.78
C ASP A 56 -2.08 4.92 -3.76
N ILE A 57 -2.18 5.89 -2.84
CA ILE A 57 -3.24 5.93 -1.82
C ILE A 57 -4.62 6.07 -2.46
N TYR A 58 -4.78 7.03 -3.38
CA TYR A 58 -6.06 7.25 -4.07
C TYR A 58 -6.46 6.03 -4.92
N THR A 59 -5.48 5.40 -5.57
CA THR A 59 -5.75 4.23 -6.41
C THR A 59 -6.09 3.01 -5.55
N LEU A 60 -5.33 2.76 -4.48
CA LEU A 60 -5.60 1.67 -3.53
C LEU A 60 -6.96 1.83 -2.86
N ARG A 61 -7.36 3.05 -2.49
CA ARG A 61 -8.68 3.34 -1.91
C ARG A 61 -9.84 2.95 -2.84
N ARG A 62 -9.62 2.93 -4.16
CA ARG A 62 -10.63 2.55 -5.17
C ARG A 62 -10.69 1.04 -5.44
N VAL A 63 -9.60 0.31 -5.20
CA VAL A 63 -9.45 -1.10 -5.63
C VAL A 63 -9.43 -2.09 -4.47
N VAL A 64 -8.91 -1.71 -3.30
CA VAL A 64 -8.90 -2.55 -2.09
C VAL A 64 -10.34 -2.70 -1.61
N THR A 65 -10.78 -3.95 -1.47
CA THR A 65 -12.16 -4.31 -1.13
C THR A 65 -12.34 -4.72 0.34
N THR A 66 -11.24 -5.07 1.00
CA THR A 66 -11.14 -5.41 2.42
C THR A 66 -10.82 -4.16 3.25
N TYR A 67 -9.85 -4.21 4.16
CA TYR A 67 -9.41 -3.09 4.98
C TYR A 67 -8.14 -2.44 4.41
N LEU A 68 -8.18 -1.14 4.14
CA LEU A 68 -6.99 -0.36 3.80
C LEU A 68 -6.46 0.37 5.05
N ASN A 69 -5.31 -0.08 5.55
CA ASN A 69 -4.60 0.53 6.67
C ASN A 69 -3.55 1.53 6.15
N VAL A 70 -3.77 2.82 6.34
CA VAL A 70 -2.81 3.86 5.95
C VAL A 70 -2.01 4.30 7.16
N GLU A 71 -0.72 3.98 7.17
CA GLU A 71 0.25 4.49 8.14
C GLU A 71 0.81 5.82 7.67
N MET A 72 0.91 6.78 8.58
CA MET A 72 1.28 8.17 8.28
C MET A 72 1.84 8.87 9.52
N ALA A 73 2.61 9.94 9.31
CA ALA A 73 3.07 10.79 10.40
C ALA A 73 1.94 11.70 10.90
N ALA A 74 1.97 12.06 12.19
CA ALA A 74 1.02 13.00 12.78
C ALA A 74 1.44 14.46 12.51
N THR A 75 1.26 14.92 11.27
CA THR A 75 1.62 16.27 10.81
C THR A 75 0.49 16.85 9.96
N ASP A 76 0.27 18.16 9.96
CA ASP A 76 -0.88 18.77 9.26
C ASP A 76 -0.97 18.50 7.75
N GLU A 77 0.16 18.24 7.08
CA GLU A 77 0.18 17.88 5.65
C GLU A 77 -0.43 16.49 5.39
N MET A 78 -0.24 15.59 6.35
CA MET A 78 -0.57 14.17 6.25
C MET A 78 -2.02 13.98 6.72
#